data_AF-A0A5J4RS94-F1
#
_entry.id   AF-A0A5J4RS94-F1
#
_cell.length_a   1.000
_cell.length_b   1.000
_cell.length_c   1.000
_cell.angle_alpha   90.00
_cell.angle_beta   90.00
_cell.angle_gamma   90.00
#
_symmetry.space_group_name_H-M   'P 1'
#
loop_
_entity.id
_entity.type
_entity.pdbx_description
1 polymer ?
#
loop_
_entity_poly.entity_id
_entity_poly.type
_entity_poly.pdbx_seq_one_letter_code
_entity_poly.pdbx_strand_id
1 'polypeptide(L)' 'MSKQRLSVHTDVSILKSQLRKDKKFSQGVRLYAVYQIAKGRSAGELEELYNVSHKSVCNWVHRY' A
#
# COMPACT_ATOMS: atom_id res chain seq x y z
N MET A 1 5.16 -8.27 -28.96
CA MET A 1 4.12 -9.06 -28.25
C MET A 1 3.14 -8.08 -27.63
N SER A 2 1.87 -8.09 -28.04
CA SER A 2 0.84 -7.24 -27.43
C SER A 2 0.57 -7.73 -26.01
N LYS A 3 0.63 -6.84 -25.01
CA LYS A 3 0.37 -7.21 -23.61
C LYS A 3 -1.13 -7.50 -23.46
N GLN A 4 -1.49 -8.76 -23.28
CA GLN A 4 -2.87 -9.14 -22.97
C GLN A 4 -3.32 -8.49 -21.66
N ARG A 5 -4.57 -8.02 -21.62
CA ARG A 5 -5.19 -7.49 -20.42
C ARG A 5 -5.55 -8.66 -19.50
N LEU A 6 -5.06 -8.62 -18.26
CA LEU A 6 -5.39 -9.59 -17.23
C LEU A 6 -6.71 -9.22 -16.55
N SER A 7 -7.48 -10.23 -16.14
CA SER A 7 -8.70 -10.08 -15.35
C SER A 7 -8.63 -10.94 -14.09
N VAL A 8 -9.16 -10.41 -12.98
CA VAL A 8 -9.29 -11.13 -11.72
C VAL A 8 -10.77 -11.46 -11.51
N HIS A 9 -11.07 -12.74 -11.28
CA HIS A 9 -12.45 -13.22 -11.07
C HIS A 9 -12.88 -13.17 -9.60
N THR A 10 -11.94 -13.04 -8.67
CA THR A 10 -12.22 -12.94 -7.24
C THR A 10 -12.73 -11.55 -6.87
N ASP A 11 -13.75 -11.49 -6.02
CA ASP A 11 -14.27 -10.23 -5.50
C ASP A 11 -13.20 -9.44 -4.72
N VAL A 12 -13.15 -8.13 -4.93
CA VAL A 12 -12.16 -7.23 -4.33
C VAL A 12 -12.24 -7.22 -2.80
N SER A 13 -13.43 -7.40 -2.21
CA SER A 13 -13.60 -7.44 -0.75
C SER A 13 -12.94 -8.66 -0.11
N ILE A 14 -12.94 -9.81 -0.79
CA ILE A 14 -12.28 -11.05 -0.33
C ILE A 14 -10.77 -10.82 -0.30
N LEU A 15 -10.21 -10.27 -1.38
CA LEU A 15 -8.79 -9.93 -1.47
C LEU A 15 -8.38 -8.96 -0.34
N LYS A 16 -9.17 -7.90 -0.12
CA LYS A 16 -8.94 -6.94 0.97
C LYS A 16 -8.96 -7.61 2.35
N SER A 17 -9.88 -8.54 2.58
CA SER A 17 -9.98 -9.29 3.85
C SER A 17 -8.75 -10.16 4.10
N GLN A 18 -8.26 -10.86 3.06
CA GLN A 18 -7.05 -11.69 3.17
C GLN A 18 -5.80 -10.86 3.46
N LEU A 19 -5.61 -9.74 2.75
CA LEU A 19 -4.47 -8.84 2.96
C LEU A 19 -4.44 -8.25 4.38
N ARG A 20 -5.60 -7.95 4.97
CA ARG A 20 -5.70 -7.39 6.33
C ARG A 20 -5.35 -8.40 7.43
N LYS A 21 -5.54 -9.69 7.20
CA LYS A 21 -5.25 -10.74 8.19
C LYS A 21 -3.76 -11.04 8.32
N ASP A 22 -2.97 -10.70 7.30
CA ASP A 22 -1.54 -10.93 7.32
C ASP A 22 -0.79 -9.72 7.92
N LYS A 23 -0.26 -9.93 9.14
CA LYS A 23 0.52 -8.93 9.87
C LYS A 23 1.85 -8.62 9.18
N LYS A 24 2.51 -9.61 8.58
CA LYS A 24 3.80 -9.42 7.90
C LYS A 24 3.60 -8.63 6.61
N PHE A 25 2.54 -8.93 5.86
CA PHE A 25 2.16 -8.15 4.68
C PHE A 25 1.90 -6.68 5.05
N SER A 26 1.09 -6.44 6.08
CA SER A 26 0.80 -5.09 6.56
C SER A 26 2.05 -4.34 7.01
N GLN A 27 3.03 -5.01 7.62
CA GLN A 27 4.33 -4.42 7.98
C GLN A 27 5.16 -4.09 6.74
N GLY A 28 5.24 -5.00 5.77
CA GLY A 28 5.96 -4.79 4.50
C GLY A 28 5.42 -3.59 3.71
N VAL A 29 4.09 -3.43 3.64
CA VAL A 29 3.46 -2.26 3.00
C VAL A 29 3.91 -0.96 3.66
N ARG A 30 3.92 -0.90 5.00
CA ARG A 30 4.34 0.30 5.73
C ARG A 30 5.81 0.59 5.54
N LEU A 31 6.67 -0.43 5.62
CA LEU A 31 8.10 -0.29 5.39
C LEU A 31 8.37 0.24 3.98
N TYR A 32 7.68 -0.28 2.97
CA TYR A 32 7.83 0.18 1.61
C TYR A 32 7.32 1.61 1.42
N ALA A 33 6.22 2.00 2.08
CA ALA A 33 5.77 3.39 2.09
C ALA A 33 6.83 4.35 2.66
N VAL A 34 7.49 3.97 3.78
CA VAL A 34 8.59 4.76 4.37
C VAL A 34 9.78 4.85 3.43
N TYR A 35 10.17 3.76 2.78
CA TYR A 35 11.22 3.77 1.76
C TYR A 35 10.90 4.71 0.60
N GLN A 36 9.64 4.78 0.17
CA GLN A 36 9.21 5.67 -0.91
C GLN A 36 9.29 7.16 -0.50
N ILE A 37 8.95 7.50 0.75
CA ILE A 37 9.20 8.84 1.30
C ILE A 37 10.71 9.14 1.31
N ALA A 38 11.54 8.19 1.76
CA ALA A 38 13.00 8.37 1.75
C ALA A 38 13.56 8.60 0.34
N LYS A 39 12.89 8.09 -0.70
CA LYS A 39 13.20 8.37 -2.11
C LYS A 39 12.66 9.71 -2.65
N GLY A 40 12.03 10.51 -1.81
CA GLY A 40 11.52 11.84 -2.17
C GLY A 40 10.08 11.86 -2.70
N ARG A 41 9.31 10.77 -2.58
CA ARG A 41 7.87 10.86 -2.84
C ARG A 41 7.16 11.67 -1.77
N SER A 42 6.09 12.35 -2.15
CA SER A 42 5.24 13.09 -1.23
C SER A 42 4.31 12.18 -0.44
N ALA A 43 3.88 12.63 0.74
CA ALA A 43 2.86 11.90 1.51
C ALA A 43 1.53 11.79 0.76
N GLY A 44 1.13 12.83 0.02
CA GLY A 44 -0.10 12.85 -0.78
C GLY A 44 -0.15 11.76 -1.86
N GLU A 45 0.97 11.53 -2.56
CA GLU A 45 1.05 10.41 -3.52
C GLU A 45 0.85 9.05 -2.85
N LEU A 46 1.28 8.89 -1.59
CA LEU A 46 1.12 7.64 -0.86
C LEU A 46 -0.28 7.47 -0.26
N GLU A 47 -0.95 8.58 0.09
CA GLU A 47 -2.35 8.55 0.50
C GLU A 47 -3.23 7.96 -0.60
N GLU A 48 -3.05 8.43 -1.84
CA GLU A 48 -3.77 7.92 -3.00
C GLU A 48 -3.40 6.46 -3.29
N LEU A 49 -2.09 6.16 -3.35
CA LEU A 49 -1.60 4.81 -3.69
C LEU A 49 -2.09 3.74 -2.72
N TYR A 50 -2.05 4.02 -1.42
CA TYR A 50 -2.43 3.04 -0.38
C TYR A 50 -3.87 3.21 0.10
N ASN A 51 -4.59 4.23 -0.38
CA ASN A 51 -5.92 4.60 0.08
C ASN A 51 -5.99 4.72 1.61
N VAL A 52 -5.13 5.58 2.16
CA VAL A 52 -5.02 5.87 3.59
C VAL A 52 -4.97 7.38 3.84
N SER A 53 -5.20 7.80 5.08
CA SER A 53 -5.08 9.20 5.46
C SER A 53 -3.62 9.67 5.57
N HIS A 54 -3.39 10.97 5.38
CA HIS A 54 -2.10 11.64 5.60
C HIS A 54 -1.51 11.29 6.97
N LYS A 55 -2.35 11.33 8.01
CA LYS A 55 -1.97 10.95 9.38
C LYS A 55 -1.43 9.52 9.46
N SER A 56 -1.98 8.58 8.69
CA SER A 56 -1.49 7.20 8.65
C SER A 56 -0.09 7.13 8.05
N VAL A 57 0.15 7.86 6.95
CA VAL A 57 1.47 7.96 6.33
C VAL A 57 2.48 8.57 7.31
N CYS A 58 2.17 9.70 7.95
CA CYS A 58 3.03 10.31 8.97
C CYS A 58 3.33 9.33 10.12
N ASN A 59 2.32 8.63 10.61
CA ASN A 59 2.48 7.66 11.69
C ASN A 59 3.37 6.47 11.29
N TRP A 60 3.37 6.07 10.02
CA TRP A 60 4.28 5.03 9.54
C TRP A 60 5.71 5.54 9.46
N VAL A 61 5.90 6.75 8.94
CA VAL A 61 7.22 7.41 8.85
C VAL A 61 7.82 7.59 10.25
N HIS A 62 7.08 8.17 11.20
CA HIS A 62 7.60 8.42 12.56
C HIS A 62 7.97 7.17 13.38
N ARG A 63 7.64 5.96 12.89
CA ARG A 63 8.03 4.70 13.54
C ARG A 63 9.41 4.21 13.10
N TYR A 64 10.05 4.87 12.15
CA TYR A 64 11.39 4.61 11.63
C TYR A 64 12.23 5.87 11.71
#